data_AF-A0A9E3VAN4-F1
#
_entry.id   AF-A0A9E3VAN4-F1
#
_cell.length_a   1.000
_cell.length_b   1.000
_cell.length_c   1.000
_cell.angle_alpha   90.00
_cell.angle_beta   90.00
_cell.angle_gamma   90.00
#
_symmetry.space_group_name_H-M   'P 1'
#
loop_
_entity.id
_entity.type
_entity.pdbx_description
1 polymer ?
#
loop_
_entity_poly.entity_id
_entity_poly.type
_entity_poly.pdbx_seq_one_letter_code
_entity_poly.pdbx_strand_id
1 'polypeptide(L)'
;MGKLMFGWDESIDCITPVSATGPAGEALCLAHKTSKLFVFAGVYVRDDGYVLRPAAEEGKHRYFEWPDAAEVQRLQSTGALPTPLPPYSISAFDYAFGYSLWLILAGMAAWSWARRRISRARQAREALIPISVGPPAQQTDGDRFLSAKVAELLQPGEQLQQQAYAMTEPESTSTALFLALTNQRLLVFSAKRGAFKPLLETTGVQAIARSDITRVTENAYVLTFHLANGSTFEAGIPSSTKHFTHQHTFVRDVPRLLAGVPEGVSGAVAAGVG
;
A
#
# COMPACT_ATOMS: atom_id res chain seq x y z
N MET A 1 -20.49 6.23 -18.73
CA MET A 1 -19.19 5.87 -19.35
C MET A 1 -18.18 6.95 -18.97
N GLY A 2 -17.11 6.61 -18.25
CA GLY A 2 -16.07 7.58 -17.89
C GLY A 2 -15.25 7.93 -19.14
N LYS A 3 -15.19 9.22 -19.49
CA LYS A 3 -14.29 9.71 -20.55
C LYS A 3 -12.87 9.55 -20.03
N LEU A 4 -12.07 8.69 -20.65
CA LEU A 4 -10.65 8.57 -20.31
C LEU A 4 -10.00 9.95 -20.54
N MET A 5 -9.53 10.58 -19.47
CA MET A 5 -8.85 11.87 -19.53
C MET A 5 -7.42 11.63 -20.01
N PHE A 6 -7.25 11.61 -21.33
CA PHE A 6 -5.96 11.54 -21.99
C PHE A 6 -5.88 12.63 -23.05
N GLY A 7 -4.81 13.41 -23.02
CA GLY A 7 -4.55 14.50 -23.96
C GLY A 7 -4.74 15.89 -23.37
N TRP A 8 -4.81 16.89 -24.25
CA TRP A 8 -5.02 18.28 -23.87
C TRP A 8 -6.50 18.56 -23.63
N ASP A 9 -6.78 19.23 -22.52
CA ASP A 9 -8.09 19.78 -22.18
C ASP A 9 -7.95 21.30 -22.08
N GLU A 10 -8.80 22.03 -22.80
CA GLU A 10 -8.74 23.49 -22.90
C GLU A 10 -9.95 24.10 -22.17
N SER A 11 -9.69 25.01 -21.23
CA SER A 11 -10.72 25.82 -20.55
C SER A 11 -10.61 27.27 -21.00
N ILE A 12 -11.74 27.91 -21.26
CA ILE A 12 -11.81 29.31 -21.68
C ILE A 12 -12.80 30.04 -20.80
N ASP A 13 -12.29 30.86 -19.90
CA ASP A 13 -13.09 31.52 -18.86
C ASP A 13 -13.23 33.01 -19.16
N CYS A 14 -14.49 33.42 -19.30
CA CYS A 14 -14.87 34.79 -19.63
C CYS A 14 -14.59 35.71 -18.45
N ILE A 15 -13.85 36.80 -18.69
CA ILE A 15 -13.47 37.79 -17.68
C ILE A 15 -14.43 38.99 -17.73
N THR A 16 -14.68 39.53 -18.92
CA THR A 16 -15.51 40.74 -19.08
C THR A 16 -16.09 40.83 -20.50
N PRO A 17 -17.36 41.22 -20.65
CA PRO A 17 -17.95 41.48 -21.96
C PRO A 17 -17.25 42.68 -22.63
N VAL A 18 -17.11 42.64 -23.95
CA VAL A 18 -16.48 43.71 -24.74
C VAL A 18 -17.42 44.21 -25.82
N SER A 19 -17.24 45.45 -26.25
CA SER A 19 -18.05 46.08 -27.32
C SER A 19 -17.62 45.63 -28.72
N ALA A 20 -16.48 44.95 -28.86
CA ALA A 20 -16.07 44.30 -30.10
C ALA A 20 -17.06 43.21 -30.52
N THR A 21 -17.37 43.14 -31.83
CA THR A 21 -18.22 42.12 -32.44
C THR A 21 -17.38 41.13 -33.24
N GLY A 22 -17.73 39.84 -33.18
CA GLY A 22 -17.09 38.81 -33.99
C GLY A 22 -17.42 38.93 -35.48
N PRO A 23 -16.79 38.12 -36.35
CA PRO A 23 -17.02 38.15 -37.80
C PRO A 23 -18.48 37.93 -38.21
N ALA A 24 -19.27 37.24 -37.39
CA ALA A 24 -20.69 37.01 -37.59
C ALA A 24 -21.60 38.06 -36.92
N GLY A 25 -21.04 39.16 -36.40
CA GLY A 25 -21.79 40.17 -35.63
C GLY A 25 -22.16 39.75 -34.21
N GLU A 26 -21.60 38.64 -33.71
CA GLU A 26 -21.85 38.13 -32.37
C GLU A 26 -21.11 38.93 -31.30
N ALA A 27 -21.76 39.15 -30.14
CA ALA A 27 -21.13 39.82 -29.01
C ALA A 27 -19.96 39.00 -28.47
N LEU A 28 -18.83 39.64 -28.21
CA LEU A 28 -17.64 38.99 -27.69
C LEU A 28 -17.45 39.27 -26.19
N CYS A 29 -16.69 38.40 -25.55
CA CYS A 29 -16.10 38.69 -24.25
C CYS A 29 -14.59 38.44 -24.26
N LEU A 30 -13.89 39.26 -23.49
CA LEU A 30 -12.50 39.06 -23.13
C LEU A 30 -12.44 37.88 -22.17
N ALA A 31 -11.68 36.86 -22.54
CA ALA A 31 -11.49 35.64 -21.76
C ALA A 31 -10.00 35.35 -21.61
N HIS A 32 -9.67 34.38 -20.77
CA HIS A 32 -8.34 33.76 -20.76
C HIS A 32 -8.46 32.27 -21.07
N LYS A 33 -7.43 31.72 -21.69
CA LYS A 33 -7.36 30.30 -22.06
C LYS A 33 -6.34 29.59 -21.20
N THR A 34 -6.74 28.44 -20.65
CA THR A 34 -5.86 27.54 -19.89
C THR A 34 -5.88 26.16 -20.53
N SER A 35 -4.70 25.62 -20.86
CA SER A 35 -4.53 24.25 -21.36
C SER A 35 -3.99 23.34 -20.27
N LYS A 36 -4.60 22.17 -20.10
CA LYS A 36 -4.21 21.15 -19.12
C LYS A 36 -3.88 19.85 -19.84
N LEU A 37 -2.72 19.26 -19.56
CA LEU A 37 -2.35 17.95 -20.11
C LEU A 37 -2.72 16.85 -19.12
N PHE A 38 -3.52 15.89 -19.56
CA PHE A 38 -3.91 14.73 -18.76
C PHE A 38 -3.27 13.43 -19.27
N VAL A 39 -2.71 12.66 -18.34
CA VAL A 39 -2.28 11.27 -18.51
C VAL A 39 -2.82 10.50 -17.30
N PHE A 40 -4.09 10.09 -17.35
CA PHE A 40 -4.89 9.57 -16.22
C PHE A 40 -5.18 10.60 -15.10
N ALA A 41 -4.25 11.51 -14.84
CA ALA A 41 -4.36 12.67 -13.96
C ALA A 41 -3.63 13.88 -14.59
N GLY A 42 -3.82 15.08 -14.04
CA GLY A 42 -3.20 16.30 -14.55
C GLY A 42 -1.69 16.28 -14.37
N VAL A 43 -0.95 16.48 -15.47
CA VAL A 43 0.52 16.49 -15.51
C VAL A 43 1.09 17.90 -15.56
N TYR A 44 0.39 18.79 -16.26
CA TYR A 44 0.86 20.12 -16.60
C TYR A 44 -0.30 21.09 -16.82
N VAL A 45 -0.10 22.35 -16.42
CA VAL A 45 -0.98 23.49 -16.70
C VAL A 45 -0.20 24.53 -17.48
N ARG A 46 -0.80 25.05 -18.55
CA ARG A 46 -0.28 26.16 -19.34
C ARG A 46 -1.29 27.30 -19.36
N ASP A 47 -0.81 28.50 -19.07
CA ASP A 47 -1.51 29.74 -19.34
C ASP A 47 -1.29 30.10 -20.81
N ASP A 48 -2.35 30.12 -21.61
CA ASP A 48 -2.26 30.47 -23.04
C ASP A 48 -2.54 31.97 -23.28
N GLY A 49 -2.81 32.76 -22.24
CA GLY A 49 -3.03 34.20 -22.38
C GLY A 49 -4.49 34.60 -22.58
N TYR A 50 -4.69 35.86 -22.95
CA TYR A 50 -6.00 36.40 -23.31
C TYR A 50 -6.48 35.84 -24.65
N VAL A 51 -7.79 35.64 -24.77
CA VAL A 51 -8.48 35.30 -26.01
C VAL A 51 -9.81 36.03 -26.08
N LEU A 52 -10.40 36.12 -27.28
CA LEU A 52 -11.77 36.58 -27.43
C LEU A 52 -12.68 35.39 -27.68
N ARG A 53 -13.83 35.32 -27.02
CA ARG A 53 -14.84 34.27 -27.27
C ARG A 53 -16.24 34.87 -27.46
N PRO A 54 -17.13 34.20 -28.19
CA PRO A 54 -18.55 34.58 -28.23
C PRO A 54 -19.16 34.55 -26.81
N ALA A 55 -19.86 35.61 -26.43
CA ALA A 55 -20.45 35.75 -25.10
C ALA A 55 -21.59 34.73 -24.86
N ALA A 56 -22.32 34.37 -25.91
CA ALA A 56 -23.49 33.48 -25.84
C ALA A 56 -23.15 31.97 -25.80
N GLU A 57 -21.88 31.59 -25.96
CA GLU A 57 -21.46 30.18 -26.03
C GLU A 57 -20.74 29.74 -24.76
N GLU A 58 -21.49 29.45 -23.70
CA GLU A 58 -20.94 28.80 -22.51
C GLU A 58 -20.57 27.32 -22.80
N GLY A 59 -19.35 26.93 -22.42
CA GLY A 59 -18.88 25.55 -22.51
C GLY A 59 -18.42 25.06 -23.89
N LYS A 60 -18.36 25.92 -24.92
CA LYS A 60 -17.77 25.57 -26.22
C LYS A 60 -16.32 26.05 -26.32
N HIS A 61 -15.45 25.25 -26.93
CA HIS A 61 -14.03 25.58 -27.16
C HIS A 61 -13.80 26.56 -28.33
N ARG A 62 -14.80 27.40 -28.67
CA ARG A 62 -14.68 28.35 -29.79
C ARG A 62 -14.10 29.66 -29.26
N TYR A 63 -12.97 30.07 -29.82
CA TYR A 63 -12.31 31.34 -29.53
C TYR A 63 -11.68 31.93 -30.80
N PHE A 64 -11.38 33.22 -30.72
CA PHE A 64 -10.55 33.94 -31.65
C PHE A 64 -9.19 34.13 -31.00
N GLU A 65 -8.13 33.90 -31.77
CA GLU A 65 -6.75 34.13 -31.33
C GLU A 65 -6.56 35.60 -30.91
N TRP A 66 -5.65 35.81 -29.96
CA TRP A 66 -5.34 37.15 -29.50
C TRP A 66 -4.74 37.98 -30.64
N PRO A 67 -5.29 39.17 -30.94
CA PRO A 67 -4.73 40.03 -31.98
C PRO A 67 -3.32 40.53 -31.62
N ASP A 68 -2.59 40.99 -32.62
CA ASP A 68 -1.26 41.58 -32.39
C ASP A 68 -1.34 42.87 -31.56
N ALA A 69 -0.18 43.33 -31.06
CA ALA A 69 -0.13 44.48 -30.16
C ALA A 69 -0.67 45.78 -30.80
N ALA A 70 -0.50 45.97 -32.11
CA ALA A 70 -0.97 47.18 -32.80
C ALA A 70 -2.50 47.18 -32.91
N GLU A 71 -3.08 46.02 -33.21
CA GLU A 71 -4.52 45.81 -33.28
C GLU A 71 -5.18 45.90 -31.90
N VAL A 72 -4.54 45.35 -30.85
CA VAL A 72 -4.99 45.53 -29.46
C VAL A 72 -5.02 47.01 -29.09
N GLN A 73 -3.97 47.76 -29.41
CA GLN A 73 -3.92 49.20 -29.13
C GLN A 73 -5.00 49.97 -29.90
N ARG A 74 -5.26 49.60 -31.16
CA ARG A 74 -6.34 50.16 -31.96
C ARG A 74 -7.70 49.90 -31.31
N LEU A 75 -7.98 48.66 -30.93
CA LEU A 75 -9.23 48.27 -30.27
C LEU A 75 -9.41 48.94 -28.89
N GLN A 76 -8.33 49.16 -28.14
CA GLN A 76 -8.39 49.94 -26.90
C GLN A 76 -8.68 51.42 -27.16
N SER A 77 -8.07 52.02 -28.20
CA SER A 77 -8.30 53.43 -28.56
C SER A 77 -9.74 53.73 -28.99
N THR A 78 -10.43 52.75 -29.59
CA THR A 78 -11.84 52.87 -30.00
C THR A 78 -12.82 52.53 -28.88
N GLY A 79 -12.33 52.15 -27.69
CA GLY A 79 -13.16 51.65 -26.59
C GLY A 79 -13.78 50.28 -26.85
N ALA A 80 -13.28 49.53 -27.85
CA ALA A 80 -13.68 48.17 -28.14
C ALA A 80 -13.12 47.16 -27.12
N LEU A 81 -11.98 47.49 -26.49
CA LEU A 81 -11.35 46.72 -25.42
C LEU A 81 -11.06 47.61 -24.19
N PRO A 82 -11.09 47.05 -22.97
CA PRO A 82 -10.75 47.77 -21.74
C PRO A 82 -9.28 48.23 -21.73
N THR A 83 -9.04 49.42 -21.17
CA THR A 83 -7.70 50.01 -21.02
C THR A 83 -7.50 50.49 -19.56
N PRO A 84 -6.65 49.86 -18.74
CA PRO A 84 -5.82 48.68 -19.03
C PRO A 84 -6.64 47.37 -19.15
N LEU A 85 -6.02 46.30 -19.66
CA LEU A 85 -6.63 44.97 -19.65
C LEU A 85 -6.85 44.50 -18.20
N PRO A 86 -8.02 43.92 -17.86
CA PRO A 86 -8.29 43.43 -16.52
C PRO A 86 -7.32 42.30 -16.18
N PRO A 87 -6.68 42.33 -15.00
CA PRO A 87 -5.80 41.24 -14.58
C PRO A 87 -6.62 39.96 -14.43
N TYR A 88 -6.02 38.82 -14.76
CA TYR A 88 -6.57 37.50 -14.46
C TYR A 88 -5.53 36.65 -13.75
N SER A 89 -6.00 35.59 -13.11
CA SER A 89 -5.15 34.59 -12.46
C SER A 89 -5.78 33.23 -12.61
N ILE A 90 -4.99 32.22 -12.99
CA ILE A 90 -5.41 30.83 -12.94
C ILE A 90 -5.72 30.47 -11.48
N SER A 91 -6.86 29.82 -11.24
CA SER A 91 -7.27 29.47 -9.89
C SER A 91 -6.28 28.48 -9.26
N ALA A 92 -6.08 28.57 -7.94
CA ALA A 92 -5.26 27.60 -7.22
C ALA A 92 -5.77 26.16 -7.40
N PHE A 93 -7.09 26.00 -7.59
CA PHE A 93 -7.71 24.71 -7.87
C PHE A 93 -7.32 24.17 -9.24
N ASP A 94 -7.25 25.00 -10.26
CA ASP A 94 -6.81 24.60 -11.60
C ASP A 94 -5.35 24.14 -11.60
N TYR A 95 -4.49 24.82 -10.84
CA TYR A 95 -3.12 24.37 -10.61
C TYR A 95 -3.07 23.02 -9.89
N ALA A 96 -3.79 22.87 -8.78
CA ALA A 96 -3.82 21.60 -8.05
C ALA A 96 -4.35 20.44 -8.93
N PHE A 97 -5.37 20.69 -9.74
CA PHE A 97 -5.96 19.69 -10.61
C PHE A 97 -5.04 19.34 -11.78
N GLY A 98 -4.45 20.34 -12.43
CA GLY A 98 -3.55 20.10 -13.57
C GLY A 98 -2.15 19.62 -13.18
N TYR A 99 -1.77 19.66 -11.90
CA TYR A 99 -0.57 18.98 -11.38
C TYR A 99 -0.91 17.79 -10.45
N SER A 100 -2.15 17.29 -10.49
CA SER A 100 -2.64 16.23 -9.60
C SER A 100 -1.83 14.93 -9.68
N LEU A 101 -1.27 14.56 -10.84
CA LEU A 101 -0.42 13.39 -10.98
C LEU A 101 0.80 13.46 -10.06
N TRP A 102 1.46 14.62 -10.00
CA TRP A 102 2.64 14.83 -9.18
C TRP A 102 2.33 14.75 -7.69
N LEU A 103 1.16 15.27 -7.29
CA LEU A 103 0.69 15.16 -5.91
C LEU A 103 0.44 13.70 -5.52
N ILE A 104 -0.18 12.90 -6.41
CA ILE A 104 -0.39 11.47 -6.21
C ILE A 104 0.96 10.75 -6.07
N LEU A 105 1.89 10.98 -6.99
CA LEU A 105 3.22 10.36 -6.97
C LEU A 105 4.00 10.73 -5.70
N ALA A 106 3.99 12.00 -5.31
CA ALA A 106 4.62 12.47 -4.07
C ALA A 106 4.00 11.80 -2.84
N GLY A 107 2.66 11.69 -2.79
CA GLY A 107 1.95 11.00 -1.72
C GLY A 107 2.31 9.52 -1.63
N MET A 108 2.36 8.80 -2.75
CA MET A 108 2.77 7.39 -2.80
C MET A 108 4.22 7.20 -2.33
N ALA A 109 5.13 8.09 -2.76
CA ALA A 109 6.53 8.05 -2.35
C ALA A 109 6.67 8.30 -0.84
N ALA A 110 5.99 9.33 -0.31
CA ALA A 110 5.98 9.66 1.10
C ALA A 110 5.42 8.50 1.95
N TRP A 111 4.31 7.89 1.52
CA TRP A 111 3.72 6.73 2.19
C TRP A 111 4.65 5.52 2.22
N SER A 112 5.27 5.19 1.08
CA SER A 112 6.24 4.10 0.98
C SER A 112 7.44 4.31 1.92
N TRP A 113 7.97 5.54 1.95
CA TRP A 113 9.06 5.91 2.85
C TRP A 113 8.64 5.83 4.32
N ALA A 114 7.48 6.38 4.68
CA ALA A 114 6.93 6.33 6.03
C ALA A 114 6.71 4.89 6.49
N ARG A 115 6.11 4.04 5.66
CA ARG A 115 5.91 2.62 5.94
C ARG A 115 7.23 1.89 6.22
N ARG A 116 8.27 2.15 5.41
CA ARG A 116 9.62 1.57 5.61
C ARG A 116 10.27 2.07 6.90
N ARG A 117 10.12 3.35 7.24
CA ARG A 117 10.64 3.92 8.49
C ARG A 117 9.96 3.30 9.71
N ILE A 118 8.63 3.18 9.67
CA ILE A 118 7.83 2.58 10.75
C ILE A 118 8.18 1.10 10.91
N SER A 119 8.30 0.33 9.81
CA SER A 119 8.66 -1.09 9.90
C SER A 119 10.05 -1.30 10.48
N ARG A 120 11.06 -0.52 10.04
CA ARG A 120 12.41 -0.57 10.60
C ARG A 120 12.45 -0.20 12.08
N ALA A 121 11.71 0.84 12.48
CA ALA A 121 11.63 1.24 13.88
C ALA A 121 10.97 0.15 14.75
N ARG A 122 9.94 -0.54 14.23
CA ARG A 122 9.33 -1.69 14.90
C ARG A 122 10.33 -2.84 15.04
N GLN A 123 11.00 -3.23 13.96
CA GLN A 123 12.02 -4.28 13.98
C GLN A 123 13.14 -3.97 14.99
N ALA A 124 13.62 -2.72 15.04
CA ALA A 124 14.64 -2.30 16.00
C ALA A 124 14.15 -2.40 17.46
N ARG A 125 12.92 -1.99 17.75
CA ARG A 125 12.33 -2.15 19.10
C ARG A 125 12.14 -3.61 19.46
N GLU A 126 11.66 -4.42 18.53
CA GLU A 126 11.44 -5.83 18.74
C GLU A 126 12.76 -6.59 18.92
N ALA A 127 13.86 -6.16 18.29
CA ALA A 127 15.18 -6.76 18.46
C ALA A 127 15.72 -6.64 19.89
N LEU A 128 15.25 -5.65 20.66
CA LEU A 128 15.59 -5.47 22.06
C LEU A 128 14.79 -6.39 23.00
N ILE A 129 13.67 -6.96 22.53
CA ILE A 129 12.87 -7.87 23.34
C ILE A 129 13.53 -9.25 23.33
N PRO A 130 13.85 -9.84 24.49
CA PRO A 130 14.44 -11.17 24.55
C PRO A 130 13.50 -12.21 23.94
N ILE A 131 14.10 -13.21 23.30
CA ILE A 131 13.37 -14.32 22.68
C ILE A 131 12.66 -15.11 23.79
N SER A 132 11.36 -15.34 23.63
CA SER A 132 10.61 -16.22 24.53
C SER A 132 10.90 -17.68 24.19
N VAL A 133 11.59 -18.38 25.09
CA VAL A 133 11.97 -19.80 24.94
C VAL A 133 11.11 -20.76 25.76
N GLY A 134 10.33 -20.23 26.71
CA GLY A 134 9.44 -21.02 27.56
C GLY A 134 8.11 -21.35 26.87
N PRO A 135 7.31 -22.25 27.47
CA PRO A 135 5.99 -22.58 26.93
C PRO A 135 5.10 -21.32 26.85
N PRO A 136 4.31 -21.16 25.78
CA PRO A 136 3.42 -20.01 25.62
C PRO A 136 2.34 -20.03 26.71
N ALA A 137 1.92 -18.85 27.19
CA ALA A 137 0.85 -18.78 28.17
C ALA A 137 -0.49 -19.24 27.55
N GLN A 138 -1.35 -19.87 28.35
CA GLN A 138 -2.61 -20.44 27.86
C GLN A 138 -3.82 -19.60 28.29
N GLN A 139 -3.93 -18.38 27.76
CA GLN A 139 -4.94 -17.43 28.21
C GLN A 139 -6.29 -17.63 27.51
N THR A 140 -6.29 -17.86 26.19
CA THR A 140 -7.52 -18.06 25.42
C THR A 140 -7.90 -19.54 25.29
N ASP A 141 -9.13 -19.81 24.86
CA ASP A 141 -9.56 -21.18 24.51
C ASP A 141 -8.76 -21.74 23.33
N GLY A 142 -8.37 -20.89 22.37
CA GLY A 142 -7.52 -21.27 21.26
C GLY A 142 -6.13 -21.71 21.71
N ASP A 143 -5.54 -20.97 22.66
CA ASP A 143 -4.24 -21.31 23.24
C ASP A 143 -4.28 -22.66 23.98
N ARG A 144 -5.32 -22.89 24.79
CA ARG A 144 -5.52 -24.16 25.52
C ARG A 144 -5.74 -25.33 24.58
N PHE A 145 -6.60 -25.15 23.58
CA PHE A 145 -6.90 -26.17 22.58
C PHE A 145 -5.64 -26.61 21.83
N LEU A 146 -4.89 -25.63 21.30
CA LEU A 146 -3.68 -25.92 20.54
C LEU A 146 -2.61 -26.57 21.42
N SER A 147 -2.40 -26.07 22.64
CA SER A 147 -1.44 -26.67 23.56
C SER A 147 -1.80 -28.12 23.92
N ALA A 148 -3.08 -28.44 24.10
CA ALA A 148 -3.53 -29.81 24.35
C ALA A 148 -3.23 -30.72 23.15
N LYS A 149 -3.53 -30.24 21.93
CA LYS A 149 -3.23 -30.99 20.69
C LYS A 149 -1.76 -31.20 20.42
N VAL A 150 -0.92 -30.23 20.77
CA VAL A 150 0.52 -30.40 20.70
C VAL A 150 0.99 -31.44 21.71
N ALA A 151 0.50 -31.40 22.95
CA ALA A 151 0.92 -32.32 24.01
C ALA A 151 0.68 -33.80 23.65
N GLU A 152 -0.39 -34.10 22.91
CA GLU A 152 -0.67 -35.45 22.37
C GLU A 152 0.43 -35.96 21.40
N LEU A 153 1.20 -35.07 20.80
CA LEU A 153 2.16 -35.38 19.73
C LEU A 153 3.63 -35.19 20.14
N LEU A 154 3.91 -34.62 21.32
CA LEU A 154 5.28 -34.36 21.78
C LEU A 154 6.06 -35.66 22.02
N GLN A 155 7.27 -35.71 21.48
CA GLN A 155 8.22 -36.78 21.78
C GLN A 155 8.89 -36.58 23.16
N PRO A 156 9.48 -37.62 23.76
CA PRO A 156 10.26 -37.47 25.00
C PRO A 156 11.35 -36.40 24.86
N GLY A 157 11.33 -35.40 25.73
CA GLY A 157 12.27 -34.26 25.70
C GLY A 157 11.92 -33.15 24.69
N GLU A 158 10.86 -33.31 23.91
CA GLU A 158 10.32 -32.27 23.04
C GLU A 158 9.50 -31.27 23.87
N GLN A 159 9.70 -29.98 23.65
CA GLN A 159 9.01 -28.91 24.37
C GLN A 159 8.40 -27.90 23.39
N LEU A 160 7.16 -27.49 23.66
CA LEU A 160 6.49 -26.40 22.94
C LEU A 160 7.13 -25.06 23.32
N GLN A 161 7.54 -24.27 22.32
CA GLN A 161 8.15 -22.95 22.52
C GLN A 161 7.24 -21.80 22.08
N GLN A 162 6.58 -21.94 20.94
CA GLN A 162 5.72 -20.89 20.37
C GLN A 162 4.48 -21.51 19.75
N GLN A 163 3.35 -20.79 19.80
CA GLN A 163 2.14 -21.21 19.11
C GLN A 163 1.37 -20.01 18.52
N ALA A 164 0.68 -20.24 17.41
CA ALA A 164 -0.06 -19.21 16.68
C ALA A 164 -1.24 -19.80 15.89
N TYR A 165 -2.15 -18.92 15.52
CA TYR A 165 -3.15 -19.17 14.49
C TYR A 165 -2.78 -18.40 13.22
N ALA A 166 -2.87 -19.07 12.07
CA ALA A 166 -2.51 -18.52 10.77
C ALA A 166 -3.53 -18.91 9.69
N MET A 167 -3.37 -18.31 8.51
CA MET A 167 -4.14 -18.59 7.30
C MET A 167 -3.16 -18.77 6.14
N THR A 168 -3.42 -19.72 5.24
CA THR A 168 -2.56 -19.97 4.05
C THR A 168 -2.55 -18.79 3.09
N GLU A 169 -3.68 -18.10 2.96
CA GLU A 169 -3.84 -16.89 2.16
C GLU A 169 -4.70 -15.92 2.97
N PRO A 170 -4.22 -14.71 3.32
CA PRO A 170 -4.96 -13.78 4.17
C PRO A 170 -6.28 -13.32 3.53
N GLU A 171 -6.36 -13.32 2.20
CA GLU A 171 -7.56 -12.95 1.43
C GLU A 171 -8.49 -14.14 1.14
N SER A 172 -8.02 -15.36 1.38
CA SER A 172 -8.76 -16.59 1.07
C SER A 172 -9.51 -17.10 2.30
N THR A 173 -10.73 -17.55 2.08
CA THR A 173 -11.56 -18.15 3.14
C THR A 173 -11.23 -19.63 3.38
N SER A 174 -10.28 -20.20 2.65
CA SER A 174 -10.23 -21.64 2.40
C SER A 174 -9.63 -22.48 3.52
N THR A 175 -8.58 -22.03 4.23
CA THR A 175 -7.93 -22.90 5.24
C THR A 175 -7.36 -22.10 6.42
N ALA A 176 -7.78 -22.53 7.62
CA ALA A 176 -7.23 -22.09 8.88
C ALA A 176 -6.06 -23.01 9.26
N LEU A 177 -5.01 -22.46 9.84
CA LEU A 177 -3.86 -23.21 10.32
C LEU A 177 -3.64 -22.91 11.80
N PHE A 178 -3.32 -23.94 12.58
CA PHE A 178 -2.68 -23.75 13.88
C PHE A 178 -1.22 -24.14 13.76
N LEU A 179 -0.34 -23.28 14.23
CA LEU A 179 1.11 -23.47 14.16
C LEU A 179 1.64 -23.64 15.57
N ALA A 180 2.47 -24.65 15.77
CA ALA A 180 3.18 -24.85 17.03
C ALA A 180 4.65 -25.18 16.74
N LEU A 181 5.54 -24.29 17.17
CA LEU A 181 6.97 -24.51 17.10
C LEU A 181 7.43 -25.17 18.39
N THR A 182 7.92 -26.40 18.28
CA THR A 182 8.62 -27.11 19.36
C THR A 182 10.11 -26.94 19.21
N ASN A 183 10.91 -27.33 20.21
CA ASN A 183 12.39 -27.36 20.11
C ASN A 183 12.94 -28.30 19.01
N GLN A 184 12.13 -29.16 18.39
CA GLN A 184 12.57 -30.12 17.36
C GLN A 184 11.94 -29.89 15.97
N ARG A 185 10.71 -29.38 15.90
CA ARG A 185 9.94 -29.28 14.64
C ARG A 185 8.86 -28.20 14.70
N LEU A 186 8.35 -27.84 13.53
CA LEU A 186 7.13 -27.08 13.37
C LEU A 186 5.97 -28.06 13.13
N LEU A 187 4.97 -28.02 14.00
CA LEU A 187 3.71 -28.72 13.82
C LEU A 187 2.70 -27.76 13.18
N VAL A 188 2.13 -28.17 12.05
CA VAL A 188 1.13 -27.42 11.29
C VAL A 188 -0.16 -28.23 11.31
N PHE A 189 -1.17 -27.73 12.03
CA PHE A 189 -2.48 -28.34 12.08
C PHE A 189 -3.42 -27.63 11.11
N SER A 190 -3.96 -28.36 10.16
CA SER A 190 -5.00 -27.85 9.28
C SER A 190 -6.33 -27.82 10.03
N ALA A 191 -7.10 -26.74 9.86
CA ALA A 191 -8.38 -26.56 10.51
C ALA A 191 -9.40 -25.92 9.56
N LYS A 192 -10.68 -26.14 9.85
CA LYS A 192 -11.77 -25.45 9.14
C LYS A 192 -11.93 -24.03 9.67
N ARG A 193 -12.15 -23.08 8.76
CA ARG A 193 -12.45 -21.69 9.12
C ARG A 193 -13.95 -21.55 9.40
N GLY A 194 -14.31 -21.07 10.59
CA GLY A 194 -15.67 -20.63 10.88
C GLY A 194 -15.91 -19.20 10.39
N ALA A 195 -17.17 -18.76 10.33
CA ALA A 195 -17.54 -17.44 9.80
C ALA A 195 -16.83 -16.25 10.49
N PHE A 196 -16.53 -16.39 11.80
CA PHE A 196 -15.96 -15.30 12.60
C PHE A 196 -14.74 -15.69 13.43
N LYS A 197 -14.51 -16.99 13.64
CA LYS A 197 -13.40 -17.53 14.43
C LYS A 197 -12.96 -18.87 13.83
N PRO A 198 -11.69 -19.27 14.01
CA PRO A 198 -11.28 -20.62 13.65
C PRO A 198 -12.14 -21.64 14.41
N LEU A 199 -12.54 -22.71 13.72
CA LEU A 199 -13.12 -23.85 14.41
C LEU A 199 -11.97 -24.57 15.12
N LEU A 200 -12.16 -24.85 16.41
CA LEU A 200 -11.20 -25.59 17.22
C LEU A 200 -11.32 -27.09 16.92
N GLU A 201 -11.11 -27.42 15.64
CA GLU A 201 -11.20 -28.77 15.09
C GLU A 201 -10.07 -28.91 14.06
N THR A 202 -9.20 -29.89 14.27
CA THR A 202 -8.08 -30.19 13.38
C THR A 202 -8.49 -31.24 12.37
N THR A 203 -8.30 -30.97 11.08
CA THR A 203 -8.56 -31.92 9.98
C THR A 203 -7.33 -32.72 9.58
N GLY A 204 -6.14 -32.28 9.97
CA GLY A 204 -4.88 -32.96 9.70
C GLY A 204 -3.72 -32.32 10.44
N VAL A 205 -2.59 -33.02 10.48
CA VAL A 205 -1.34 -32.53 11.06
C VAL A 205 -0.18 -32.85 10.13
N GLN A 206 0.68 -31.86 9.93
CA GLN A 206 1.96 -32.00 9.25
C GLN A 206 3.07 -31.62 10.23
N ALA A 207 4.12 -32.44 10.29
CA ALA A 207 5.31 -32.15 11.06
C ALA A 207 6.46 -31.82 10.10
N ILE A 208 7.09 -30.67 10.28
CA ILE A 208 8.23 -30.21 9.50
C ILE A 208 9.43 -30.15 10.44
N ALA A 209 10.44 -30.99 10.23
CA ALA A 209 11.63 -31.00 11.08
C ALA A 209 12.31 -29.63 11.03
N ARG A 210 12.87 -29.16 12.15
CA ARG A 210 13.60 -27.89 12.16
C ARG A 210 14.77 -27.88 11.19
N SER A 211 15.45 -29.01 11.03
CA SER A 211 16.55 -29.19 10.07
C SER A 211 16.11 -28.99 8.62
N ASP A 212 14.81 -29.19 8.32
CA ASP A 212 14.28 -29.01 6.98
C ASP A 212 13.93 -27.56 6.70
N ILE A 213 13.93 -26.67 7.71
CA ILE A 213 13.64 -25.24 7.56
C ILE A 213 14.96 -24.49 7.41
N THR A 214 15.29 -24.10 6.18
CA THR A 214 16.56 -23.42 5.88
C THR A 214 16.51 -21.93 6.20
N ARG A 215 15.34 -21.31 6.06
CA ARG A 215 15.15 -19.88 6.32
C ARG A 215 13.70 -19.57 6.64
N VAL A 216 13.48 -18.61 7.53
CA VAL A 216 12.15 -18.01 7.74
C VAL A 216 12.24 -16.51 7.54
N THR A 217 11.37 -15.96 6.69
CA THR A 217 11.25 -14.52 6.50
C THR A 217 9.90 -14.03 6.99
N GLU A 218 9.88 -12.83 7.56
CA GLU A 218 8.66 -12.14 7.99
C GLU A 218 8.41 -10.94 7.08
N ASN A 219 7.17 -10.81 6.60
CA ASN A 219 6.71 -9.61 5.90
C ASN A 219 5.26 -9.29 6.30
N ALA A 220 5.09 -8.29 7.17
CA ALA A 220 3.80 -7.79 7.58
C ALA A 220 2.89 -8.90 8.15
N TYR A 221 3.40 -9.67 9.12
CA TYR A 221 2.72 -10.81 9.75
C TYR A 221 2.51 -12.05 8.86
N VAL A 222 3.07 -12.06 7.65
CA VAL A 222 3.19 -13.28 6.85
C VAL A 222 4.55 -13.88 7.10
N LEU A 223 4.59 -15.11 7.60
CA LEU A 223 5.80 -15.91 7.71
C LEU A 223 5.94 -16.81 6.48
N THR A 224 7.06 -16.70 5.79
CA THR A 224 7.43 -17.60 4.69
C THR A 224 8.56 -18.51 5.18
N PHE A 225 8.26 -19.81 5.26
CA PHE A 225 9.20 -20.86 5.62
C PHE A 225 9.78 -21.45 4.33
N HIS A 226 11.09 -21.32 4.16
CA HIS A 226 11.84 -21.96 3.07
C HIS A 226 12.33 -23.32 3.54
N LEU A 227 12.02 -24.36 2.77
CA LEU A 227 12.37 -25.73 3.11
C LEU A 227 13.59 -26.23 2.32
N ALA A 228 14.29 -27.23 2.84
CA ALA A 228 15.50 -27.79 2.25
C ALA A 228 15.27 -28.40 0.84
N ASN A 229 14.05 -28.84 0.55
CA ASN A 229 13.64 -29.33 -0.76
C ASN A 229 13.35 -28.21 -1.79
N GLY A 230 13.56 -26.94 -1.43
CA GLY A 230 13.29 -25.78 -2.28
C GLY A 230 11.84 -25.28 -2.28
N SER A 231 10.92 -25.99 -1.62
CA SER A 231 9.53 -25.54 -1.47
C SER A 231 9.38 -24.45 -0.40
N THR A 232 8.28 -23.70 -0.47
CA THR A 232 7.93 -22.65 0.48
C THR A 232 6.56 -22.89 1.09
N PHE A 233 6.43 -22.56 2.36
CA PHE A 233 5.17 -22.60 3.10
C PHE A 233 4.89 -21.19 3.66
N GLU A 234 3.73 -20.63 3.32
CA GLU A 234 3.33 -19.30 3.79
C GLU A 234 2.23 -19.39 4.85
N ALA A 235 2.36 -18.56 5.88
CA ALA A 235 1.42 -18.47 6.97
C ALA A 235 1.16 -17.00 7.36
N GLY A 236 -0.03 -16.51 6.99
CA GLY A 236 -0.54 -15.20 7.38
C GLY A 236 -1.12 -15.22 8.79
N ILE A 237 -0.41 -14.62 9.75
CA ILE A 237 -0.82 -14.57 11.16
C ILE A 237 -1.64 -13.30 11.39
N PRO A 238 -2.90 -13.38 11.84
CA PRO A 238 -3.66 -12.17 12.17
C PRO A 238 -2.97 -11.37 13.28
N SER A 239 -2.94 -10.04 13.13
CA SER A 239 -2.44 -9.16 14.19
C SER A 239 -3.37 -9.08 15.41
N SER A 240 -4.56 -9.69 15.34
CA SER A 240 -5.51 -9.71 16.46
C SER A 240 -5.16 -10.82 17.44
N THR A 241 -5.04 -10.45 18.72
CA THR A 241 -4.79 -11.40 19.83
C THR A 241 -6.05 -11.89 20.51
N LYS A 242 -7.25 -11.51 20.02
CA LYS A 242 -8.54 -11.81 20.67
C LYS A 242 -8.77 -13.32 20.89
N HIS A 243 -8.28 -14.15 19.98
CA HIS A 243 -8.49 -15.60 20.02
C HIS A 243 -7.23 -16.40 20.33
N PHE A 244 -6.06 -15.78 20.21
CA PHE A 244 -4.74 -16.39 20.46
C PHE A 244 -3.83 -15.29 21.01
N THR A 245 -3.32 -15.44 22.23
CA THR A 245 -2.59 -14.34 22.89
C THR A 245 -1.20 -14.11 22.26
N HIS A 246 -0.57 -15.14 21.72
CA HIS A 246 0.87 -15.13 21.40
C HIS A 246 1.19 -14.81 19.93
N GLN A 247 0.25 -14.26 19.17
CA GLN A 247 0.41 -14.03 17.72
C GLN A 247 1.62 -13.14 17.40
N HIS A 248 1.76 -12.00 18.09
CA HIS A 248 2.89 -11.09 17.90
C HIS A 248 4.21 -11.73 18.29
N THR A 249 4.23 -12.45 19.41
CA THR A 249 5.42 -13.15 19.91
C THR A 249 5.86 -14.22 18.91
N PHE A 250 4.92 -14.99 18.34
CA PHE A 250 5.20 -15.99 17.32
C PHE A 250 5.86 -15.38 16.08
N VAL A 251 5.25 -14.34 15.50
CA VAL A 251 5.78 -13.62 14.33
C VAL A 251 7.19 -13.10 14.59
N ARG A 252 7.43 -12.55 15.79
CA ARG A 252 8.71 -11.97 16.18
C ARG A 252 9.80 -13.03 16.43
N ASP A 253 9.47 -14.07 17.19
CA ASP A 253 10.46 -14.98 17.78
C ASP A 253 10.77 -16.17 16.87
N VAL A 254 9.81 -16.66 16.07
CA VAL A 254 10.01 -17.83 15.21
C VAL A 254 11.15 -17.64 14.19
N PRO A 255 11.24 -16.52 13.45
CA PRO A 255 12.38 -16.29 12.56
C PRO A 255 13.72 -16.28 13.29
N ARG A 256 13.76 -15.79 14.54
CA ARG A 256 14.99 -15.71 15.35
C ARG A 256 15.40 -17.07 15.91
N LEU A 257 14.43 -17.84 16.39
CA LEU A 257 14.62 -19.20 16.89
C LEU A 257 15.11 -20.14 15.79
N LEU A 258 14.71 -19.90 14.54
CA LEU A 258 15.08 -20.72 13.39
C LEU A 258 16.30 -20.19 12.62
N ALA A 259 16.62 -18.89 12.71
CA ALA A 259 17.86 -18.33 12.17
C ALA A 259 19.13 -18.81 12.91
N GLY A 260 18.98 -19.37 14.11
CA GLY A 260 20.05 -19.85 14.98
C GLY A 260 20.57 -21.26 14.70
N VAL A 261 20.26 -21.88 13.55
CA VAL A 261 20.93 -23.11 13.10
C VAL A 261 22.05 -22.70 12.13
N PRO A 262 23.26 -22.36 12.60
CA PRO A 262 24.39 -22.24 11.69
C PRO A 262 24.57 -23.58 10.97
N GLU A 263 24.63 -23.57 9.64
CA GLU A 263 24.79 -24.73 8.74
C GLU A 263 26.09 -25.54 8.93
N GLY A 264 26.78 -25.45 10.08
CA GLY A 264 28.19 -25.88 10.17
C GLY A 264 28.72 -26.34 11.53
N VAL A 265 27.89 -26.81 12.46
CA VAL A 265 28.41 -27.48 13.69
C VAL A 265 27.88 -28.91 13.82
N SER A 266 27.87 -29.65 12.70
CA SER A 266 27.77 -31.11 12.70
C SER A 266 29.14 -31.67 12.34
N GLY A 267 30.02 -31.85 13.32
CA GLY A 267 31.32 -32.49 13.09
C GLY A 267 32.49 -32.00 13.95
N ALA A 268 32.35 -31.96 15.28
CA ALA A 268 33.50 -31.98 16.19
C ALA A 268 33.08 -32.42 17.59
N VAL A 269 32.46 -33.60 17.72
CA VAL A 269 32.54 -34.32 19.01
C VAL A 269 33.93 -34.92 19.05
N ALA A 270 34.79 -34.30 19.85
CA ALA A 270 36.15 -34.71 20.12
C ALA A 270 36.21 -36.18 20.54
N ALA A 271 36.73 -37.02 19.66
CA ALA A 271 37.44 -38.22 20.05
C ALA A 271 38.76 -37.77 20.68
N GLY A 272 38.77 -37.67 22.01
CA GLY A 272 39.91 -37.23 22.80
C GLY A 272 39.82 -37.75 24.22
N VAL A 273 39.72 -39.07 24.38
CA VAL A 273 40.08 -39.76 25.61
C VAL A 273 41.42 -40.44 25.34
N GLY A 274 42.48 -39.81 25.82
CA GLY A 274 43.72 -40.49 26.18
C GLY A 274 43.70 -40.87 27.64
#